data_AF-A0AAW2WG68-F1
#
_entry.id   AF-A0AAW2WG68-F1
#
_cell.length_a   1.000
_cell.length_b   1.000
_cell.length_c   1.000
_cell.angle_alpha   90.00
_cell.angle_beta   90.00
_cell.angle_gamma   90.00
#
_symmetry.space_group_name_H-M   'P 1'
#
loop_
_entity.id
_entity.type
_entity.pdbx_description
1 polymer ?
#
loop_
_entity_poly.entity_id
_entity_poly.type
_entity_poly.pdbx_seq_one_letter_code
_entity_poly.pdbx_strand_id
1 'polypeptide(L)'
;MLAPEDHKRVSFITSDDTFCYVAMPFGLKNAGATYQRLVDKIFRPRLGRNMEVYVDDMLVKSKEARNHVEDLEETFAVLRKYRLKLNPRKCAFVMEDVSWDSW
;
A
#
# COMPACT_ATOMS: atom_id res chain seq x y z
N MET A 1 2.52 12.94 1.79
CA MET A 1 2.81 13.99 0.79
C MET A 1 4.28 13.95 0.46
N LEU A 2 4.66 14.33 -0.75
CA LEU A 2 6.07 14.44 -1.12
C LEU A 2 6.70 15.61 -0.38
N ALA A 3 7.94 15.43 0.09
CA ALA A 3 8.70 16.46 0.77
C ALA A 3 8.87 17.69 -0.15
N PRO A 4 8.61 18.93 0.31
CA PRO A 4 8.67 20.13 -0.54
C PRO A 4 10.01 20.29 -1.26
N GLU A 5 11.10 19.85 -0.64
CA GLU A 5 12.45 19.96 -1.20
C GLU A 5 12.65 19.08 -2.45
N ASP A 6 11.85 18.02 -2.60
CA ASP A 6 11.92 17.09 -3.72
C ASP A 6 10.98 17.46 -4.88
N HIS A 7 10.11 18.47 -4.73
CA HIS A 7 9.11 18.85 -5.75
C HIS A 7 9.77 19.20 -7.10
N LYS A 8 10.91 19.90 -7.08
CA LYS A 8 11.66 20.27 -8.29
C LYS A 8 12.27 19.05 -9.01
N ARG A 9 12.54 17.95 -8.29
CA ARG A 9 13.13 16.73 -8.88
C ARG A 9 12.10 15.85 -9.56
N VAL A 10 10.83 16.04 -9.20
CA VAL A 10 9.70 15.31 -9.77
C VAL A 10 8.80 16.23 -10.61
N SER A 11 9.31 17.38 -11.07
CA SER A 11 8.56 18.23 -11.98
C SER A 11 8.64 17.71 -13.42
N PHE A 12 7.57 17.93 -14.19
CA PHE A 12 7.50 17.62 -15.61
C PHE A 12 7.00 18.82 -16.40
N ILE A 13 7.41 18.91 -17.66
CA ILE A 13 7.07 20.01 -18.57
C ILE A 13 6.00 19.52 -19.54
N THR A 14 4.95 20.30 -19.70
CA THR A 14 3.94 20.17 -20.76
C THR A 14 4.20 21.23 -21.83
N SER A 15 3.45 21.23 -22.94
CA SER A 15 3.56 22.29 -23.95
C SER A 15 3.27 23.68 -23.39
N ASP A 16 2.47 23.75 -22.33
CA ASP A 16 1.90 25.00 -21.84
C ASP A 16 2.57 25.47 -20.54
N ASP A 17 2.93 24.54 -19.64
CA ASP A 17 3.52 24.89 -18.34
C ASP A 17 4.29 23.73 -17.67
N THR A 18 4.95 24.02 -16.55
CA THR A 18 5.64 23.08 -15.67
C THR A 18 4.79 22.70 -14.46
N PHE A 19 4.62 21.40 -14.25
CA PHE A 19 3.86 20.85 -13.14
C PHE A 19 4.77 20.04 -12.21
N CYS A 20 4.38 19.88 -10.94
CA CYS A 20 5.08 19.01 -9.99
C CYS A 20 4.11 18.03 -9.33
N TYR A 21 4.61 16.83 -9.03
CA TYR A 21 3.83 15.84 -8.29
C TYR A 21 3.77 16.18 -6.80
N VAL A 22 2.56 16.17 -6.23
CA VAL A 22 2.30 16.38 -4.79
C VAL A 22 2.35 15.09 -3.96
N ALA A 23 2.28 13.96 -4.64
CA ALA A 23 2.45 12.62 -4.11
C ALA A 23 3.53 11.90 -4.90
N MET A 24 4.06 10.79 -4.37
CA MET A 24 5.12 10.05 -5.03
C MET A 24 4.61 9.47 -6.37
N PRO A 25 5.19 9.86 -7.52
CA PRO A 25 4.79 9.34 -8.82
C PRO A 25 5.34 7.92 -9.04
N PHE A 26 4.66 7.18 -9.92
CA PHE A 26 5.16 5.92 -10.44
C PHE A 26 6.44 6.14 -11.27
N GLY A 27 7.30 5.13 -11.33
CA GLY A 27 8.53 5.16 -12.12
C GLY A 27 9.76 5.74 -11.41
N LEU A 28 9.63 6.24 -10.17
CA LEU A 28 10.81 6.56 -9.37
C LEU A 28 11.50 5.29 -8.88
N LYS A 29 12.82 5.23 -9.02
CA LYS A 29 13.66 4.09 -8.58
C LYS A 29 13.40 3.66 -7.13
N ASN A 30 13.12 4.62 -6.24
CA ASN A 30 12.93 4.38 -4.82
C ASN A 30 11.45 4.43 -4.38
N ALA A 31 10.50 4.46 -5.32
CA ALA A 31 9.08 4.51 -4.97
C ALA A 31 8.65 3.30 -4.13
N GLY A 32 8.96 2.09 -4.62
CA GLY A 32 8.64 0.83 -3.92
C GLY A 32 9.28 0.76 -2.54
N ALA A 33 10.57 1.10 -2.40
CA ALA A 33 11.26 1.10 -1.10
C ALA A 33 10.65 2.11 -0.10
N THR A 34 10.18 3.26 -0.58
CA THR A 34 9.51 4.25 0.27
C THR A 34 8.14 3.77 0.71
N TYR A 35 7.39 3.14 -0.20
CA TYR A 35 6.10 2.53 0.11
C TYR A 35 6.26 1.39 1.12
N GLN A 36 7.20 0.48 0.90
CA GLN A 36 7.51 -0.61 1.83
C GLN A 36 7.81 -0.08 3.24
N ARG A 37 8.65 0.95 3.37
CA ARG A 37 8.95 1.57 4.68
C ARG A 37 7.72 2.17 5.36
N LEU A 38 6.78 2.74 4.59
CA LEU A 38 5.51 3.23 5.13
C LEU A 38 4.67 2.07 5.65
N VAL A 39 4.49 1.02 4.85
CA VAL A 39 3.69 -0.15 5.19
C VAL A 39 4.27 -0.87 6.41
N ASP A 40 5.59 -1.10 6.42
CA ASP A 40 6.33 -1.67 7.55
C ASP A 40 6.09 -0.89 8.84
N LYS A 41 6.05 0.45 8.77
CA LYS A 41 5.86 1.32 9.92
C LYS A 41 4.43 1.26 10.46
N ILE A 42 3.42 1.30 9.59
CA ILE A 42 2.01 1.39 10.01
C ILE A 42 1.41 0.02 10.37
N PHE A 43 1.92 -1.06 9.78
CA PHE A 43 1.47 -2.43 10.03
C PHE A 43 2.45 -3.24 10.90
N ARG A 44 3.53 -2.65 11.42
CA ARG A 44 4.51 -3.34 12.29
C ARG A 44 3.93 -4.33 13.32
N PRO A 45 2.84 -4.02 14.05
CA PRO A 45 2.28 -4.95 15.03
C PRO A 45 1.53 -6.15 14.43
N ARG A 46 1.17 -6.08 13.14
CA ARG A 46 0.33 -7.02 12.39
C ARG A 46 1.16 -7.89 11.42
N LEU A 47 2.30 -7.38 10.97
CA LEU A 47 3.22 -8.11 10.08
C LEU A 47 3.67 -9.43 10.71
N GLY A 48 3.54 -10.50 9.94
CA GLY A 48 3.86 -11.87 10.37
C GLY A 48 2.80 -12.53 11.26
N ARG A 49 1.87 -11.76 11.86
CA ARG A 49 0.75 -12.31 12.64
C ARG A 49 -0.44 -12.63 11.74
N ASN A 50 -1.04 -11.60 11.16
CA ASN A 50 -2.25 -11.68 10.33
C ASN A 50 -2.10 -10.91 9.01
N MET A 51 -0.92 -10.36 8.73
CA MET A 51 -0.64 -9.66 7.50
C MET A 51 0.76 -9.98 6.96
N GLU A 52 0.85 -10.14 5.65
CA GLU A 52 2.07 -10.12 4.86
C GLU A 52 1.97 -9.04 3.80
N VAL A 53 3.10 -8.43 3.46
CA VAL A 53 3.15 -7.31 2.51
C VAL A 53 4.33 -7.56 1.59
N TYR A 54 4.09 -7.44 0.30
CA TYR A 54 5.11 -7.51 -0.72
C TYR A 54 4.98 -6.32 -1.67
N VAL A 55 5.88 -5.35 -1.55
CA VAL A 55 5.88 -4.12 -2.35
C VAL A 55 4.49 -3.47 -2.33
N ASP A 56 3.73 -3.55 -3.43
CA ASP A 56 2.44 -2.88 -3.61
C ASP A 56 1.25 -3.71 -3.13
N ASP A 57 1.45 -5.00 -2.87
CA ASP A 57 0.37 -5.93 -2.55
C ASP A 57 0.38 -6.32 -1.05
N MET A 58 -0.82 -6.45 -0.49
CA MET A 58 -1.05 -6.75 0.93
C MET A 58 -1.90 -8.00 1.07
N LEU A 59 -1.40 -9.00 1.79
CA LEU A 59 -2.10 -10.23 2.11
C LEU A 59 -2.54 -10.19 3.57
N VAL A 60 -3.85 -10.26 3.82
CA VAL A 60 -4.38 -10.51 5.16
C VAL A 60 -4.66 -11.99 5.27
N LYS A 61 -4.13 -12.65 6.30
CA LYS A 61 -4.28 -14.08 6.54
C LYS A 61 -4.69 -14.37 7.97
N SER A 62 -5.50 -15.40 8.14
CA SER A 62 -6.04 -15.79 9.44
C SER A 62 -5.93 -17.30 9.60
N LYS A 63 -5.64 -17.77 10.82
CA LYS A 63 -5.55 -19.22 11.09
C LYS A 63 -6.91 -19.92 10.99
N GLU A 64 -7.97 -19.20 11.31
CA GLU A 64 -9.34 -19.69 11.32
C GLU A 64 -10.22 -18.72 10.55
N ALA A 65 -11.14 -19.22 9.72
CA ALA A 65 -12.00 -18.40 8.89
C ALA A 65 -12.85 -17.41 9.70
N ARG A 66 -13.29 -17.80 10.91
CA ARG A 66 -14.09 -16.94 11.79
C ARG A 66 -13.36 -15.67 12.25
N ASN A 67 -12.02 -15.72 12.35
CA ASN A 67 -11.20 -14.59 12.79
C ASN A 67 -10.88 -13.65 11.61
N HIS A 68 -11.14 -14.07 10.37
CA HIS A 68 -10.72 -13.32 9.19
C HIS A 68 -11.45 -11.99 9.02
N VAL A 69 -12.73 -11.95 9.42
CA VAL A 69 -13.51 -10.70 9.43
C VAL A 69 -12.88 -9.70 10.40
N GLU A 70 -12.51 -10.13 11.61
CA GLU A 70 -11.87 -9.27 12.61
C GLU A 70 -10.48 -8.78 12.14
N ASP A 71 -9.68 -9.65 11.52
CA ASP A 71 -8.37 -9.28 10.97
C ASP A 71 -8.49 -8.27 9.81
N LEU A 72 -9.51 -8.41 8.97
CA LEU A 72 -9.83 -7.44 7.91
C LEU A 72 -10.31 -6.10 8.47
N GLU A 73 -11.17 -6.11 9.49
CA GLU A 73 -11.62 -4.90 10.17
C GLU A 73 -10.45 -4.12 10.77
N GLU A 74 -9.54 -4.82 11.44
CA GLU A 74 -8.33 -4.25 12.02
C GLU A 74 -7.43 -3.63 10.93
N THR A 75 -7.28 -4.32 9.80
CA THR A 75 -6.52 -3.84 8.63
C THR A 75 -7.15 -2.59 8.02
N PHE A 76 -8.46 -2.61 7.78
CA PHE A 76 -9.17 -1.46 7.21
C PHE A 76 -9.17 -0.26 8.15
N ALA A 77 -9.17 -0.47 9.48
CA ALA A 77 -9.03 0.61 10.45
C ALA A 77 -7.68 1.33 10.30
N VAL A 78 -6.58 0.59 10.09
CA VAL A 78 -5.25 1.18 9.82
C VAL A 78 -5.26 1.93 8.50
N LEU A 79 -5.77 1.34 7.42
CA LEU A 79 -5.83 1.99 6.10
C LEU A 79 -6.62 3.31 6.18
N ARG A 80 -7.78 3.32 6.84
CA ARG A 80 -8.59 4.53 7.06
C ARG A 80 -7.83 5.58 7.88
N LYS A 81 -7.16 5.18 8.97
CA LYS A 81 -6.37 6.07 9.82
C LYS A 81 -5.28 6.81 9.04
N TYR A 82 -4.59 6.10 8.15
CA TYR A 82 -3.51 6.67 7.33
C TYR A 82 -3.96 7.16 5.95
N ARG A 83 -5.27 7.16 5.67
CA ARG A 83 -5.89 7.58 4.40
C ARG A 83 -5.34 6.83 3.17
N LEU A 84 -4.94 5.57 3.36
CA LEU A 84 -4.59 4.67 2.28
C LEU A 84 -5.85 4.11 1.64
N LYS A 85 -5.85 4.02 0.30
CA LYS A 85 -6.98 3.52 -0.47
C LYS A 85 -6.57 2.27 -1.21
N LEU A 86 -7.42 1.26 -1.15
CA LEU A 86 -7.31 0.06 -1.96
C LEU A 86 -7.98 0.31 -3.32
N ASN A 87 -7.50 -0.38 -4.35
CA ASN A 87 -8.18 -0.44 -5.64
C ASN A 87 -9.14 -1.64 -5.63
N PRO A 88 -10.47 -1.44 -5.52
CA PRO A 88 -11.40 -2.55 -5.37
C PRO A 88 -11.38 -3.55 -6.53
N ARG A 89 -11.00 -3.10 -7.74
CA ARG A 89 -10.89 -3.97 -8.92
C ARG A 89 -9.72 -4.94 -8.85
N LYS A 90 -8.72 -4.66 -8.01
CA LYS A 90 -7.54 -5.50 -7.79
C LYS A 90 -7.58 -6.25 -6.46
N CYS A 91 -8.65 -6.08 -5.67
CA CYS A 91 -8.78 -6.78 -4.40
C CYS A 91 -9.56 -8.09 -4.59
N ALA A 92 -9.01 -9.18 -4.08
CA ALA A 92 -9.73 -10.42 -3.84
C ALA A 92 -9.95 -10.57 -2.33
N PHE A 93 -11.15 -10.98 -1.94
CA PHE A 93 -11.53 -11.16 -0.53
C PHE A 93 -12.11 -12.55 -0.31
N VAL A 94 -11.91 -13.09 0.89
CA VAL A 94 -12.48 -14.37 1.33
C VAL A 94 -12.10 -15.52 0.37
N MET A 95 -10.80 -15.75 0.27
CA MET A 95 -10.22 -16.84 -0.52
C MET A 95 -9.79 -17.97 0.42
N GLU A 96 -10.07 -19.22 0.05
CA GLU A 96 -9.63 -20.40 0.83
C GLU A 96 -8.13 -20.65 0.70
N ASP A 97 -7.57 -20.36 -0.47
CA ASP A 97 -6.14 -20.42 -0.75
C ASP A 97 -5.76 -19.28 -1.70
N VAL A 98 -4.52 -18.81 -1.59
CA VAL A 98 -3.97 -17.75 -2.42
C VAL A 98 -2.76 -18.33 -3.13
N SER A 99 -2.88 -18.52 -4.46
CA SER A 99 -1.73 -18.94 -5.25
C SER A 99 -0.68 -17.83 -5.26
N TRP A 100 0.55 -18.19 -4.88
CA TRP A 100 1.71 -17.33 -4.93
C TRP A 100 2.07 -16.86 -6.34
N ASP A 101 1.53 -17.50 -7.38
CA ASP A 101 1.71 -17.11 -8.79
C ASP A 101 0.85 -15.90 -9.19
N SER A 102 -0.02 -15.43 -8.29
CA SER A 102 -0.95 -14.30 -8.52
C SER A 102 -0.37 -12.94 -8.12
N TRP A 103 0.88 -12.91 -7.66
CA TRP A 103 1.61 -11.76 -7.09
C TRP A 103 2.80 -11.37 -7.98
#